data_AF-A0A957B7W8-F1
#
_entry.id   AF-A0A957B7W8-F1
#
_cell.length_a   1.000
_cell.length_b   1.000
_cell.length_c   1.000
_cell.angle_alpha   90.00
_cell.angle_beta   90.00
_cell.angle_gamma   90.00
#
_symmetry.space_group_name_H-M   'P 1'
#
loop_
_entity.id
_entity.type
_entity.pdbx_description
1 polymer ?
#
loop_
_entity_poly.entity_id
_entity_poly.type
_entity_poly.pdbx_seq_one_letter_code
_entity_poly.pdbx_strand_id
1 'polypeptide(L)'
;MIARSLADIDQQAKQWAASLAADVIDGESMVGGGSLPGTTLPTRLVALNASSPDALTTRLRQCDVPVIARIVEDRVCLDPRTVLPQQEQLLLSQIKALI
;
A
#
# COMPACT_ATOMS: atom_id res chain seq x y z
N MET A 1 -2.94 3.73 -10.68
CA MET A 1 -2.85 4.54 -11.90
C MET A 1 -2.91 6.02 -11.54
N ILE A 2 -2.13 6.86 -12.23
CA ILE A 2 -2.07 8.32 -11.99
C ILE A 2 -3.45 8.99 -12.19
N ALA A 3 -4.26 8.49 -13.12
CA ALA A 3 -5.59 9.03 -13.42
C ALA A 3 -6.68 8.68 -12.39
N ARG A 4 -6.38 7.86 -11.36
CA ARG A 4 -7.39 7.54 -10.33
C ARG A 4 -7.64 8.76 -9.46
N SER A 5 -8.93 9.07 -9.23
CA SER A 5 -9.31 10.13 -8.31
C SER A 5 -8.92 9.76 -6.87
N LEU A 6 -8.73 10.78 -6.02
CA LEU A 6 -8.46 10.56 -4.61
C LEU A 6 -9.64 9.84 -3.91
N ALA A 7 -10.88 10.11 -4.34
CA ALA A 7 -12.07 9.46 -3.80
C ALA A 7 -12.09 7.94 -4.08
N ASP A 8 -11.74 7.52 -5.30
CA ASP A 8 -11.66 6.09 -5.64
C ASP A 8 -10.53 5.39 -4.88
N ILE A 9 -9.44 6.10 -4.61
CA ILE A 9 -8.32 5.56 -3.82
C ILE A 9 -8.73 5.44 -2.36
N ASP A 10 -9.40 6.44 -1.79
CA ASP A 10 -9.91 6.42 -0.42
C ASP A 10 -10.92 5.29 -0.21
N GLN A 11 -11.87 5.12 -1.13
CA GLN A 11 -12.83 4.02 -1.07
C GLN A 11 -12.12 2.67 -1.08
N GLN A 12 -11.13 2.48 -1.94
CA GLN A 12 -10.35 1.24 -1.99
C GLN A 12 -9.53 1.02 -0.72
N ALA A 13 -8.86 2.07 -0.23
CA ALA A 13 -8.07 2.01 0.99
C ALA A 13 -8.94 1.57 2.19
N LYS A 14 -10.15 2.12 2.31
CA LYS A 14 -11.12 1.73 3.36
C LYS A 14 -11.54 0.27 3.26
N GLN A 15 -11.78 -0.24 2.04
CA GLN A 15 -12.11 -1.65 1.84
C GLN A 15 -10.96 -2.58 2.25
N TRP A 16 -9.74 -2.22 1.89
CA TRP A 16 -8.55 -2.98 2.26
C TRP A 16 -8.28 -2.92 3.76
N ALA A 17 -8.39 -1.74 4.36
CA ALA A 17 -8.23 -1.53 5.80
C ALA A 17 -9.20 -2.39 6.62
N ALA A 18 -10.48 -2.42 6.24
CA ALA A 18 -11.48 -3.28 6.85
C ALA A 18 -11.14 -4.77 6.69
N SER A 19 -10.63 -5.17 5.52
CA SER A 19 -10.24 -6.54 5.23
C SER A 19 -9.02 -7.01 6.02
N LEU A 20 -8.07 -6.10 6.30
CA LEU A 20 -6.76 -6.38 6.91
C LEU A 20 -6.67 -5.97 8.39
N ALA A 21 -7.74 -5.45 8.99
CA ALA A 21 -7.71 -4.82 10.32
C ALA A 21 -6.57 -3.77 10.45
N ALA A 22 -6.47 -2.92 9.43
CA ALA A 22 -5.44 -1.90 9.27
C ALA A 22 -6.06 -0.49 9.30
N ASP A 23 -5.21 0.54 9.33
CA ASP A 23 -5.67 1.93 9.32
C ASP A 23 -5.55 2.57 7.93
N VAL A 24 -6.39 3.56 7.66
CA VAL A 24 -6.23 4.44 6.50
C VAL A 24 -5.61 5.75 6.94
N ILE A 25 -4.49 6.13 6.32
CA ILE A 25 -3.80 7.40 6.61
C ILE A 25 -3.66 8.24 5.33
N ASP A 26 -3.52 9.55 5.51
CA ASP A 26 -3.13 10.46 4.43
C ASP A 26 -1.70 10.18 3.98
N GLY A 27 -1.42 10.42 2.71
CA GLY A 27 -0.06 10.32 2.21
C GLY A 27 0.11 10.90 0.82
N GLU A 28 1.34 10.84 0.32
CA GLU A 28 1.69 11.31 -1.01
C GLU A 28 2.32 10.19 -1.84
N SER A 29 1.96 10.11 -3.13
CA SER A 29 2.64 9.25 -4.11
C SER A 29 3.52 10.11 -5.00
N MET A 30 4.79 9.74 -5.16
CA MET A 30 5.66 10.41 -6.12
C MET A 30 5.27 10.02 -7.56
N VAL A 31 5.16 11.01 -8.44
CA VAL A 31 4.91 10.81 -9.87
C VAL A 31 6.25 10.83 -10.61
N GLY A 32 6.62 9.69 -11.20
CA GLY A 32 7.89 9.53 -11.92
C GLY A 32 8.97 8.85 -11.07
N GLY A 33 9.74 7.96 -11.69
CA GLY A 33 10.78 7.15 -11.04
C GLY A 33 12.09 7.91 -10.80
N GLY A 34 12.04 9.02 -10.06
CA GLY A 34 13.23 9.80 -9.67
C GLY A 34 13.80 10.73 -10.76
N SER A 35 13.31 10.65 -12.00
CA SER A 35 13.73 11.52 -13.12
C SER A 35 12.94 12.83 -13.23
N LEU A 36 11.79 12.92 -12.56
CA LEU A 36 10.98 14.14 -12.42
C LEU A 36 10.99 14.55 -10.95
N PRO A 37 11.96 15.37 -10.50
CA PRO A 37 11.91 15.95 -9.18
C PRO A 37 10.74 16.95 -9.11
N GLY A 38 9.78 16.70 -8.21
CA GLY A 38 8.86 17.76 -7.74
C GLY A 38 7.36 17.51 -7.87
N THR A 39 6.88 16.41 -8.44
CA THR A 39 5.42 16.17 -8.52
C THR A 39 4.99 15.03 -7.61
N THR A 40 4.41 15.38 -6.48
CA THR A 40 3.66 14.43 -5.63
C THR A 40 2.17 14.56 -5.89
N LEU A 41 1.45 13.45 -5.70
CA LEU A 41 -0.01 13.41 -5.76
C LEU A 41 -0.56 12.92 -4.42
N PRO A 42 -1.57 13.61 -3.84
CA PRO A 42 -2.28 13.11 -2.68
C PRO A 42 -2.80 11.69 -2.90
N THR A 43 -2.69 10.84 -1.89
CA THR A 43 -3.18 9.45 -1.89
C THR A 43 -3.70 9.07 -0.50
N ARG A 44 -4.30 7.89 -0.39
CA ARG A 44 -4.62 7.25 0.89
C ARG A 44 -3.82 5.96 1.01
N LEU A 45 -3.17 5.77 2.16
CA LEU A 45 -2.37 4.60 2.43
C LEU A 45 -3.08 3.68 3.39
N VAL A 46 -2.89 2.38 3.20
CA VAL A 46 -3.32 1.35 4.14
C VAL A 46 -2.11 0.99 5.00
N ALA A 47 -2.14 1.41 6.26
CA ALA A 47 -1.08 1.22 7.22
C ALA A 47 -1.35 -0.03 8.05
N LEU A 48 -0.54 -1.07 7.84
CA LEU A 48 -0.64 -2.35 8.53
C LEU A 48 -0.13 -2.23 9.97
N ASN A 49 -0.79 -2.95 10.87
CA ASN A 49 -0.36 -3.10 12.25
C ASN A 49 0.65 -4.25 12.33
N ALA A 50 1.92 -3.93 12.54
CA ALA A 50 2.98 -4.92 12.63
C ALA A 50 3.93 -4.58 13.78
N SER A 51 4.27 -5.57 14.59
CA SER A 51 5.22 -5.38 15.70
C SER A 51 6.64 -5.05 15.23
N SER A 52 6.99 -5.46 14.01
CA SER A 52 8.25 -5.10 13.35
C SER A 52 7.99 -4.84 11.86
N PRO A 53 7.98 -3.57 11.42
CA PRO A 53 7.77 -3.20 10.03
C PRO A 53 8.82 -3.81 9.09
N ASP A 54 10.10 -3.80 9.47
CA ASP A 54 11.19 -4.36 8.68
C ASP A 54 11.05 -5.87 8.46
N ALA A 55 10.68 -6.61 9.51
CA ALA A 55 10.44 -8.04 9.41
C ALA A 55 9.26 -8.35 8.49
N LEU A 56 8.15 -7.59 8.62
CA LEU A 56 6.99 -7.76 7.75
C LEU A 56 7.32 -7.43 6.30
N THR A 57 8.00 -6.32 6.01
CA THR A 57 8.40 -5.99 4.63
C THR A 57 9.36 -7.02 4.05
N THR A 58 10.24 -7.61 4.86
CA THR A 58 11.13 -8.70 4.43
C THR A 58 10.34 -9.94 4.04
N ARG A 59 9.37 -10.36 4.87
CA ARG A 59 8.50 -11.50 4.57
C ARG A 59 7.66 -11.25 3.31
N LEU A 60 7.11 -10.05 3.15
CA LEU A 60 6.35 -9.64 1.95
C LEU A 60 7.18 -9.75 0.66
N ARG A 61 8.48 -9.41 0.72
CA ARG A 61 9.40 -9.57 -0.43
C ARG A 61 9.75 -11.03 -0.76
N GLN A 62 9.56 -11.95 0.19
CA GLN A 62 9.89 -13.36 0.06
C GLN A 62 8.72 -14.24 -0.38
N CYS A 63 7.51 -13.68 -0.51
CA CYS A 63 6.37 -14.39 -1.07
C CYS A 63 6.61 -14.82 -2.53
N ASP A 64 5.93 -15.87 -2.98
CA ASP A 64 5.98 -16.37 -4.36
C ASP A 64 5.70 -15.24 -5.38
N VAL A 65 4.78 -14.35 -5.03
CA VAL A 65 4.63 -13.04 -5.67
C VAL A 65 5.09 -11.97 -4.69
N PRO A 66 6.26 -11.35 -4.88
CA PRO A 66 6.79 -10.36 -3.96
C PRO A 66 5.90 -9.11 -3.87
N VAL A 67 5.62 -8.68 -2.65
CA VAL A 67 4.89 -7.44 -2.37
C VAL A 67 5.87 -6.37 -1.89
N ILE A 68 5.94 -5.26 -2.64
CA ILE A 68 6.78 -4.12 -2.28
C ILE A 68 5.91 -3.08 -1.59
N ALA A 69 6.02 -3.03 -0.26
CA ALA A 69 5.42 -1.99 0.57
C ALA A 69 6.47 -0.93 0.95
N ARG A 70 6.02 0.23 1.42
CA ARG A 70 6.89 1.29 1.96
C ARG A 70 6.69 1.45 3.46
N ILE A 71 7.73 1.85 4.18
CA ILE A 71 7.60 2.18 5.60
C ILE A 71 7.39 3.70 5.71
N VAL A 72 6.34 4.11 6.41
CA VAL A 72 6.03 5.51 6.73
C VAL A 72 5.71 5.56 8.22
N GLU A 73 6.39 6.43 8.97
CA GLU A 73 6.20 6.58 10.43
C GLU A 73 6.20 5.23 11.18
N ASP A 74 7.19 4.37 10.90
CA ASP A 74 7.32 3.03 11.47
C ASP A 74 6.11 2.10 11.21
N ARG A 75 5.37 2.31 10.11
CA ARG A 75 4.28 1.43 9.68
C ARG A 75 4.45 0.97 8.25
N VAL A 76 4.14 -0.30 8.01
CA VAL A 76 4.12 -0.85 6.64
C VAL A 76 2.90 -0.34 5.92
N CYS A 77 3.10 0.46 4.88
CA CYS A 77 2.07 1.13 4.13
C CYS A 77 1.96 0.60 2.71
N LEU A 78 0.71 0.41 2.28
CA LEU A 78 0.35 0.04 0.92
C LEU A 78 -0.38 1.22 0.26
N ASP A 79 -0.03 1.50 -0.99
CA ASP A 79 -0.70 2.53 -1.78
C ASP A 79 -1.61 1.86 -2.81
N PRO A 80 -2.95 1.92 -2.68
CA PRO A 80 -3.87 1.34 -3.66
C PRO A 80 -3.67 1.93 -5.06
N ARG A 81 -3.06 3.11 -5.20
CA ARG A 81 -2.73 3.68 -6.50
C ARG A 81 -1.77 2.80 -7.28
N THR A 82 -0.90 2.01 -6.66
CA THR A 82 0.12 1.22 -7.38
C THR A 82 -0.31 -0.20 -7.71
N VAL A 83 -1.53 -0.59 -7.32
CA VAL A 83 -2.03 -1.96 -7.47
C VAL A 83 -3.12 -2.00 -8.53
N LEU A 84 -3.00 -2.93 -9.47
CA LEU A 84 -4.02 -3.14 -10.50
C LEU A 84 -5.22 -3.91 -9.91
N PRO A 85 -6.45 -3.69 -10.41
CA PRO A 85 -7.64 -4.39 -9.91
C PRO A 85 -7.50 -5.91 -9.90
N GLN A 86 -6.83 -6.50 -10.89
CA GLN A 86 -6.62 -7.94 -11.00
C GLN A 86 -5.60 -8.49 -9.98
N GLN A 87 -4.74 -7.63 -9.42
CA GLN A 87 -3.73 -8.00 -8.42
C GLN A 87 -4.27 -7.91 -7.00
N GLU A 88 -5.35 -7.16 -6.79
CA GLU A 88 -5.90 -6.86 -5.47
C GLU A 88 -6.20 -8.12 -4.65
N GLN A 89 -6.93 -9.08 -5.23
CA GLN A 89 -7.35 -10.26 -4.48
C GLN A 89 -6.17 -11.11 -4.01
N LEU A 90 -5.13 -11.22 -4.85
CA LEU A 90 -3.88 -11.92 -4.52
C LEU A 90 -3.10 -11.17 -3.44
N LEU A 91 -2.99 -9.84 -3.57
CA LEU A 91 -2.30 -9.00 -2.59
C LEU A 91 -2.94 -9.16 -1.20
N LEU A 92 -4.26 -9.03 -1.11
CA LEU A 92 -4.99 -9.11 0.15
C LEU A 92 -4.87 -10.50 0.78
N SER A 93 -4.94 -11.58 -0.01
CA SER A 93 -4.82 -12.94 0.54
C SER A 93 -3.41 -13.22 1.07
N GLN A 94 -2.36 -12.76 0.38
CA GLN A 94 -0.98 -12.90 0.83
C GLN A 94 -0.70 -12.14 2.12
N ILE A 95 -1.15 -10.88 2.22
CA ILE A 95 -0.93 -10.08 3.44
C ILE A 95 -1.63 -10.73 4.63
N LYS A 96 -2.88 -11.18 4.47
CA LYS A 96 -3.64 -11.88 5.52
C LYS A 96 -2.95 -13.14 6.04
N ALA A 97 -2.17 -13.83 5.20
CA ALA A 97 -1.44 -15.01 5.64
C ALA A 97 -0.18 -14.67 6.48
N LEU A 98 0.23 -13.40 6.50
CA LEU A 98 1.46 -12.95 7.16
C LEU A 98 1.23 -12.19 8.46
N ILE A 99 0.03 -11.62 8.66
CA ILE A 99 -0.36 -10.80 9.81
C ILE A 99 -1.33 -11.52 10.75
#